data_AF-A0A9P1CJZ6-F1
#
_entry.id   AF-A0A9P1CJZ6-F1
#
_cell.length_a   1.000
_cell.length_b   1.000
_cell.length_c   1.000
_cell.angle_alpha   90.00
_cell.angle_beta   90.00
_cell.angle_gamma   90.00
#
_symmetry.space_group_name_H-M   'P 1'
#
loop_
_entity.id
_entity.type
_entity.pdbx_description
1 polymer ?
#
loop_
_entity_poly.entity_id
_entity_poly.type
_entity_poly.pdbx_seq_one_letter_code
_entity_poly.pdbx_strand_id
1 'polypeptide(L)'
;MDGLLRALFLDKGFTEDQLDTIEAQDSELRHVGDLAAGATSEDDARVWAEELGLSSRVSKSRFVRSWIEARSQGSLSLDAGYTPSEPAKRAPSPVQEPPVESKFVEEELADDWNWVKLSSQAEMAMTPTPQQETRVALSYIDGEPVSKPGGISDMLRSSLRSHGLTSIEVSQMEQTLEARSCKALATAASTFESAMRLARLCGIQSKVSQENFAKAWHQAAATMIALDGGKKSKQLVELVKDEDWEACTKLLMQRCQVSKPKELLPLLRGLLQQVAERQRLKVEAQSKAETAKVLPTLASLYGPEAVAEAEKSTAMAQAEWRYCWMVRSFFTVRTLASLQAEVLNAYEAEEFQAACEALNKTWVNVDRMPLDQKMRAIEALCLENALKRILPRYGFKPDADGMAEMKQVVTEMSKLDTEVRRRQMLITAAVMKKFKL
;
A
#
# COMPACT_ATOMS: atom_id res chain seq x y z
N MET A 1 5.14 26.28 -23.60
CA MET A 1 4.22 25.13 -23.52
C MET A 1 4.31 24.31 -24.81
N ASP A 2 4.56 23.00 -24.73
CA ASP A 2 4.60 22.12 -25.91
C ASP A 2 3.17 21.79 -26.42
N GLY A 3 3.10 21.23 -27.63
CA GLY A 3 1.81 20.96 -28.28
C GLY A 3 0.94 19.94 -27.54
N LEU A 4 1.53 19.00 -26.81
CA LEU A 4 0.80 17.97 -26.06
C LEU A 4 0.17 18.56 -24.80
N LEU A 5 0.93 19.34 -24.04
CA LEU A 5 0.45 20.04 -22.87
C LEU A 5 -0.63 21.07 -23.24
N ARG A 6 -0.42 21.81 -24.35
CA ARG A 6 -1.42 22.75 -24.88
C ARG A 6 -2.71 22.03 -25.25
N ALA A 7 -2.63 20.89 -25.95
CA ALA A 7 -3.79 20.07 -26.29
C ALA A 7 -4.53 19.54 -25.05
N LEU A 8 -3.80 19.10 -24.02
CA LEU A 8 -4.39 18.64 -22.75
C LEU A 8 -5.22 19.73 -22.07
N PHE A 9 -4.72 20.97 -22.04
CA PHE A 9 -5.48 22.08 -21.46
C PHE A 9 -6.68 22.49 -22.33
N LEU A 10 -6.53 22.52 -23.65
CA LEU A 10 -7.64 22.79 -24.56
C LEU A 10 -8.77 21.76 -24.40
N ASP A 11 -8.44 20.47 -24.22
CA ASP A 11 -9.43 19.41 -23.93
C ASP A 11 -10.19 19.66 -22.63
N LYS A 12 -9.54 20.25 -21.61
CA LYS A 12 -10.21 20.65 -20.36
C LYS A 12 -10.94 21.98 -20.45
N GLY A 13 -10.98 22.59 -21.64
CA GLY A 13 -11.76 23.79 -21.94
C GLY A 13 -11.07 25.09 -21.57
N PHE A 14 -9.74 25.13 -21.51
CA PHE A 14 -9.01 26.39 -21.48
C PHE A 14 -9.08 27.08 -22.85
N THR A 15 -9.09 28.42 -22.86
CA THR A 15 -8.95 29.20 -24.09
C THR A 15 -7.48 29.47 -24.40
N GLU A 16 -7.15 29.77 -25.66
CA GLU A 16 -5.77 30.09 -26.05
C GLU A 16 -5.20 31.27 -25.24
N ASP A 17 -5.99 32.33 -25.01
CA ASP A 17 -5.57 33.47 -24.18
C ASP A 17 -5.21 33.08 -22.73
N GLN A 18 -5.89 32.07 -22.16
CA GLN A 18 -5.57 31.56 -20.83
C GLN A 18 -4.27 30.75 -20.84
N LEU A 19 -3.99 30.03 -21.92
CA LEU A 19 -2.75 29.28 -22.08
C LEU A 19 -1.57 30.20 -22.27
N ASP A 20 -1.72 31.26 -23.06
CA ASP A 20 -0.71 32.30 -23.21
C ASP A 20 -0.45 33.02 -21.87
N THR A 21 -1.49 33.21 -21.04
CA THR A 21 -1.34 33.75 -19.67
C THR A 21 -0.55 32.81 -18.76
N ILE A 22 -0.86 31.51 -18.78
CA ILE A 22 -0.13 30.49 -18.00
C ILE A 22 1.33 30.42 -18.46
N GLU A 23 1.58 30.39 -19.77
CA GLU A 23 2.93 30.34 -20.34
C GLU A 23 3.75 31.60 -20.04
N ALA A 24 3.10 32.77 -19.98
CA ALA A 24 3.74 34.02 -19.59
C ALA A 24 4.11 34.06 -18.10
N GLN A 25 3.32 33.42 -17.23
CA GLN A 25 3.55 33.41 -15.78
C GLN A 25 4.49 32.30 -15.32
N ASP A 26 4.53 31.18 -16.03
CA ASP A 26 5.41 30.05 -15.72
C ASP A 26 6.10 29.54 -16.98
N SER A 27 7.27 30.11 -17.26
CA SER A 27 8.11 29.76 -18.42
C SER A 27 8.78 28.38 -18.32
N GLU A 28 8.73 27.75 -17.13
CA GLU A 28 9.25 26.41 -16.87
C GLU A 28 8.23 25.33 -17.23
N LEU A 29 6.94 25.68 -17.33
CA LEU A 29 5.85 24.77 -17.70
C LEU A 29 5.87 24.44 -19.21
N ARG A 30 6.84 23.64 -19.65
CA ARG A 30 7.06 23.33 -21.06
C ARG A 30 6.44 22.02 -21.48
N HIS A 31 6.46 21.01 -20.62
CA HIS A 31 6.06 19.65 -20.93
C HIS A 31 5.00 19.13 -19.94
N VAL A 32 4.28 18.07 -20.33
CA VAL A 32 3.34 17.36 -19.45
C VAL A 32 4.03 16.86 -18.17
N GLY A 33 5.31 16.49 -18.25
CA GLY A 33 6.12 16.11 -17.10
C GLY A 33 6.32 17.24 -16.10
N ASP A 34 6.53 18.48 -16.57
CA ASP A 34 6.68 19.66 -15.73
C ASP A 34 5.37 19.95 -14.98
N LEU A 35 4.23 19.83 -15.67
CA LEU A 35 2.92 19.93 -15.04
C LEU A 35 2.75 18.87 -13.95
N ALA A 36 3.05 17.59 -14.25
CA ALA A 36 2.91 16.49 -13.31
C ALA A 36 3.79 16.66 -12.06
N ALA A 37 4.98 17.24 -12.20
CA ALA A 37 5.95 17.44 -11.12
C ALA A 37 5.74 18.73 -10.31
N GLY A 38 5.05 19.73 -10.86
CA GLY A 38 4.93 21.06 -10.24
C GLY A 38 4.09 21.15 -8.97
N ALA A 39 3.32 20.10 -8.63
CA ALA A 39 2.55 20.03 -7.39
C ALA A 39 2.61 18.63 -6.76
N THR A 40 2.54 18.55 -5.42
CA THR A 40 2.56 17.28 -4.68
C THR A 40 1.17 16.76 -4.31
N SER A 41 0.19 17.65 -4.18
CA SER A 41 -1.20 17.34 -3.82
C SER A 41 -2.21 18.14 -4.67
N GLU A 42 -3.49 17.78 -4.61
CA GLU A 42 -4.55 18.55 -5.26
C GLU A 42 -4.67 19.98 -4.72
N ASP A 43 -4.44 20.18 -3.41
CA ASP A 43 -4.48 21.50 -2.79
C ASP A 43 -3.30 22.37 -3.26
N ASP A 44 -2.11 21.78 -3.39
CA ASP A 44 -0.95 22.47 -3.99
C ASP A 44 -1.24 22.89 -5.44
N ALA A 45 -1.88 22.00 -6.23
CA ALA A 45 -2.26 22.31 -7.59
C ALA A 45 -3.31 23.43 -7.69
N ARG A 46 -4.20 23.57 -6.68
CA ARG A 46 -5.15 24.70 -6.60
C ARG A 46 -4.46 26.01 -6.26
N VAL A 47 -3.50 25.99 -5.32
CA VAL A 47 -2.68 27.17 -4.98
C VAL A 47 -1.84 27.58 -6.19
N TRP A 48 -1.25 26.62 -6.90
CA TRP A 48 -0.51 26.90 -8.12
C TRP A 48 -1.39 27.52 -9.21
N ALA A 49 -2.62 27.01 -9.40
CA ALA A 49 -3.57 27.63 -10.33
C ALA A 49 -3.89 29.10 -9.96
N GLU A 50 -3.97 29.42 -8.67
CA GLU A 50 -4.14 30.81 -8.20
C GLU A 50 -2.95 31.69 -8.53
N GLU A 51 -1.73 31.19 -8.31
CA GLU A 51 -0.48 31.87 -8.66
C GLU A 51 -0.38 32.14 -10.16
N LEU A 52 -0.91 31.23 -10.99
CA LEU A 52 -1.02 31.36 -12.46
C LEU A 52 -2.14 32.33 -12.92
N GLY A 53 -2.74 33.08 -12.00
CA GLY A 53 -3.78 34.08 -12.33
C GLY A 53 -5.15 33.48 -12.64
N LEU A 54 -5.36 32.18 -12.42
CA LEU A 54 -6.64 31.52 -12.64
C LEU A 54 -7.58 31.79 -11.45
N SER A 55 -8.24 32.94 -11.47
CA SER A 55 -9.10 33.38 -10.35
C SER A 55 -10.44 32.64 -10.27
N SER A 56 -10.97 32.15 -11.39
CA SER A 56 -12.30 31.52 -11.42
C SER A 56 -12.28 30.09 -10.84
N ARG A 57 -13.30 29.74 -10.07
CA ARG A 57 -13.47 28.38 -9.51
C ARG A 57 -13.44 27.29 -10.58
N VAL A 58 -14.01 27.59 -11.76
CA VAL A 58 -14.07 26.66 -12.89
C VAL A 58 -12.67 26.46 -13.49
N SER A 59 -11.92 27.53 -13.70
CA SER A 59 -10.55 27.47 -14.23
C SER A 59 -9.61 26.70 -13.29
N LYS A 60 -9.67 26.96 -11.98
CA LYS A 60 -8.90 26.20 -10.98
C LYS A 60 -9.23 24.71 -11.01
N SER A 61 -10.53 24.36 -11.06
CA SER A 61 -10.94 22.96 -11.15
C SER A 61 -10.49 22.28 -12.44
N ARG A 62 -10.45 23.00 -13.56
CA ARG A 62 -9.93 22.47 -14.83
C ARG A 62 -8.43 22.26 -14.77
N PHE A 63 -7.69 23.20 -14.19
CA PHE A 63 -6.24 23.08 -13.99
C PHE A 63 -5.88 21.83 -13.18
N VAL A 64 -6.54 21.63 -12.03
CA VAL A 64 -6.33 20.45 -11.17
C VAL A 64 -6.63 19.14 -11.91
N ARG A 65 -7.67 19.11 -12.76
CA ARG A 65 -7.98 17.92 -13.57
C ARG A 65 -6.91 17.66 -14.63
N SER A 66 -6.42 18.69 -15.33
CA SER A 66 -5.29 18.56 -16.26
C SER A 66 -4.05 18.03 -15.54
N TRP A 67 -3.78 18.51 -14.33
CA TRP A 67 -2.67 18.05 -13.49
C TRP A 67 -2.80 16.57 -13.09
N ILE A 68 -3.98 16.13 -12.61
CA ILE A 68 -4.25 14.72 -12.28
C ILE A 68 -4.03 13.83 -13.51
N GLU A 69 -4.53 14.26 -14.67
CA GLU A 69 -4.37 13.50 -15.91
C GLU A 69 -2.90 13.43 -16.33
N ALA A 70 -2.17 14.54 -16.28
CA ALA A 70 -0.73 14.57 -16.55
C ALA A 70 0.05 13.61 -15.63
N ARG A 71 -0.29 13.53 -14.33
CA ARG A 71 0.30 12.55 -13.40
C ARG A 71 -0.03 11.11 -13.77
N SER A 72 -1.28 10.84 -14.17
CA SER A 72 -1.69 9.50 -14.58
C SER A 72 -0.95 9.03 -15.85
N GLN A 73 -0.73 9.94 -16.81
CA GLN A 73 0.03 9.66 -18.03
C GLN A 73 1.54 9.55 -17.77
N GLY A 74 2.09 10.41 -16.90
CA GLY A 74 3.50 10.38 -16.51
C GLY A 74 3.89 9.11 -15.75
N SER A 75 2.98 8.56 -14.94
CA SER A 75 3.18 7.28 -14.25
C SER A 75 3.28 6.08 -15.22
N LEU A 76 2.77 6.22 -16.45
CA LEU A 76 2.81 5.17 -17.48
C LEU A 76 4.03 5.26 -18.40
N SER A 77 4.74 6.40 -18.41
CA SER A 77 5.81 6.70 -19.39
C SER A 77 7.22 6.75 -18.80
N LEU A 78 7.39 6.41 -17.51
CA LEU A 78 8.66 6.51 -16.78
C LEU A 78 9.76 5.51 -17.20
N ASP A 79 9.58 4.78 -18.30
CA ASP A 79 10.60 3.89 -18.88
C ASP A 79 11.49 4.58 -19.96
N ALA A 80 11.19 5.83 -20.36
CA ALA A 80 11.92 6.53 -21.43
C ALA A 80 12.71 7.74 -20.92
N GLY A 81 13.82 7.51 -20.21
CA GLY A 81 15.02 8.35 -20.20
C GLY A 81 14.92 9.86 -19.85
N TYR A 82 13.80 10.36 -19.35
CA TYR A 82 13.64 11.76 -18.96
C TYR A 82 14.21 12.01 -17.56
N THR A 83 15.25 12.84 -17.48
CA THR A 83 15.76 13.38 -16.21
C THR A 83 14.99 14.66 -15.87
N PRO A 84 14.24 14.71 -14.75
CA PRO A 84 13.58 15.94 -14.30
C PRO A 84 14.61 17.06 -14.11
N SER A 85 14.27 18.27 -14.57
CA SER A 85 14.97 19.48 -14.15
C SER A 85 14.86 19.65 -12.62
N GLU A 86 15.94 20.10 -12.01
CA GLU A 86 16.04 20.33 -10.56
C GLU A 86 14.94 21.32 -10.12
N PRO A 87 14.10 21.00 -9.11
CA PRO A 87 13.03 21.89 -8.70
C PRO A 87 13.61 23.20 -8.18
N ALA A 88 13.08 24.32 -8.68
CA ALA A 88 13.45 25.65 -8.25
C ALA A 88 13.33 25.77 -6.71
N LYS A 89 14.43 26.19 -6.07
CA LYS A 89 14.50 26.40 -4.62
C LYS A 89 13.53 27.53 -4.21
N ARG A 90 12.32 27.20 -3.77
CA ARG A 90 11.44 28.13 -3.06
C ARG A 90 11.88 28.29 -1.60
N ALA A 91 11.91 29.54 -1.13
CA ALA A 91 12.12 29.87 0.27
C ALA A 91 10.89 29.46 1.12
N PRO A 92 11.05 28.87 2.31
CA PRO A 92 9.94 28.45 3.13
C PRO A 92 9.26 29.64 3.82
N SER A 93 7.93 29.74 3.67
CA SER A 93 7.08 30.60 4.52
C SER A 93 6.89 29.96 5.91
N PRO A 94 6.79 30.75 6.99
CA PRO A 94 6.75 30.24 8.35
C PRO A 94 5.37 29.66 8.67
N VAL A 95 5.34 28.38 9.06
CA VAL A 95 4.14 27.70 9.56
C VAL A 95 4.19 27.71 11.10
N GLN A 96 3.16 28.26 11.73
CA GLN A 96 2.90 28.11 13.16
C GLN A 96 2.16 26.78 13.41
N GLU A 97 2.75 25.91 14.22
CA GLU A 97 2.11 24.67 14.69
C GLU A 97 1.20 24.93 15.89
N PRO A 98 -0.03 24.39 15.93
CA PRO A 98 -0.82 24.27 17.14
C PRO A 98 -0.50 22.95 17.89
N PRO A 99 -0.69 22.91 19.23
CA PRO A 99 -0.42 21.71 20.02
C PRO A 99 -1.58 20.72 19.89
N VAL A 100 -1.28 19.46 19.56
CA VAL A 100 -2.24 18.34 19.58
C VAL A 100 -1.80 17.33 20.62
N GLU A 101 -2.48 17.33 21.78
CA GLU A 101 -2.50 16.18 22.68
C GLU A 101 -3.43 15.11 22.09
N SER A 102 -2.89 13.94 21.77
CA SER A 102 -3.69 12.76 21.45
C SER A 102 -3.51 11.70 22.54
N LYS A 103 -4.60 11.44 23.27
CA LYS A 103 -4.75 10.24 24.10
C LYS A 103 -5.32 9.14 23.21
N PHE A 104 -4.53 8.10 22.96
CA PHE A 104 -5.02 6.86 22.38
C PHE A 104 -5.70 6.03 23.48
N VAL A 105 -6.98 5.73 23.30
CA VAL A 105 -7.69 4.67 24.01
C VAL A 105 -7.82 3.53 23.00
N GLU A 106 -7.19 2.39 23.27
CA GLU A 106 -7.44 1.14 22.55
C GLU A 106 -8.82 0.61 22.97
N GLU A 107 -9.78 0.68 22.05
CA GLU A 107 -11.08 0.02 22.19
C GLU A 107 -11.04 -1.26 21.33
N GLU A 108 -10.98 -2.42 22.00
CA GLU A 108 -11.11 -3.73 21.35
C GLU A 108 -12.54 -3.92 20.85
N LEU A 109 -12.76 -3.74 19.54
CA LEU A 109 -13.99 -4.15 18.86
C LEU A 109 -13.91 -5.65 18.53
N ALA A 110 -14.66 -6.46 19.28
CA ALA A 110 -14.95 -7.83 18.92
C ALA A 110 -16.03 -7.86 17.82
N ASP A 111 -15.62 -8.14 16.58
CA ASP A 111 -16.54 -8.32 15.46
C ASP A 111 -17.18 -9.72 15.49
N ASP A 112 -18.37 -9.81 16.11
CA ASP A 112 -19.26 -10.96 16.01
C ASP A 112 -20.01 -10.97 14.67
N TRP A 113 -19.83 -12.04 13.89
CA TRP A 113 -20.43 -12.22 12.57
C TRP A 113 -21.85 -12.80 12.67
N ASN A 114 -22.87 -11.93 12.64
CA ASN A 114 -24.28 -12.34 12.68
C ASN A 114 -24.83 -12.68 11.28
N TRP A 115 -25.41 -13.87 11.16
CA TRP A 115 -26.21 -14.31 10.01
C TRP A 115 -27.71 -14.12 10.27
N VAL A 116 -28.46 -13.70 9.26
CA VAL A 116 -29.92 -13.53 9.37
C VAL A 116 -30.64 -14.48 8.41
N LYS A 117 -31.59 -15.24 8.96
CA LYS A 117 -32.45 -16.19 8.23
C LYS A 117 -33.68 -15.45 7.71
N LEU A 118 -33.84 -15.37 6.38
CA LEU A 118 -35.08 -14.89 5.75
C LEU A 118 -36.00 -16.09 5.48
N SER A 119 -37.19 -16.10 6.06
CA SER A 119 -38.23 -17.08 5.75
C SER A 119 -39.33 -16.46 4.88
N SER A 120 -39.54 -17.02 3.69
CA SER A 120 -40.68 -16.72 2.83
C SER A 120 -41.86 -17.62 3.19
N GLN A 121 -42.95 -17.05 3.71
CA GLN A 121 -44.25 -17.72 3.79
C GLN A 121 -45.06 -17.33 2.54
N ALA A 122 -45.06 -18.21 1.54
CA ALA A 122 -46.01 -18.14 0.44
C ALA A 122 -47.26 -18.94 0.84
N GLU A 123 -48.23 -18.29 1.48
CA GLU A 123 -49.58 -18.83 1.60
C GLU A 123 -50.38 -18.45 0.35
N MET A 124 -51.13 -19.44 -0.20
CA MET A 124 -52.10 -19.37 -1.31
C MET A 124 -51.79 -20.09 -2.64
N ALA A 125 -50.90 -21.09 -2.67
CA ALA A 125 -50.86 -22.05 -3.79
C ALA A 125 -50.93 -23.50 -3.30
N MET A 126 -51.90 -24.26 -3.83
CA MET A 126 -52.23 -25.65 -3.46
C MET A 126 -51.18 -26.71 -3.87
N THR A 127 -49.93 -26.32 -4.11
CA THR A 127 -48.84 -27.25 -4.40
C THR A 127 -47.64 -26.98 -3.48
N PRO A 128 -47.11 -27.99 -2.78
CA PRO A 128 -45.98 -27.82 -1.86
C PRO A 128 -44.71 -27.55 -2.67
N THR A 129 -44.40 -26.27 -2.86
CA THR A 129 -43.11 -25.83 -3.39
C THR A 129 -42.08 -25.90 -2.26
N PRO A 130 -40.87 -26.45 -2.46
CA PRO A 130 -39.86 -26.52 -1.41
C PRO A 130 -39.53 -25.10 -0.91
N GLN A 131 -39.57 -24.92 0.41
CA GLN A 131 -39.16 -23.68 1.07
C GLN A 131 -37.69 -23.39 0.71
N GLN A 132 -37.46 -22.41 -0.15
CA GLN A 132 -36.11 -21.89 -0.37
C GLN A 132 -35.70 -21.07 0.85
N GLU A 133 -34.76 -21.60 1.62
CA GLU A 133 -34.10 -20.88 2.70
C GLU A 133 -33.09 -19.89 2.11
N THR A 134 -33.31 -18.60 2.28
CA THR A 134 -32.36 -17.56 1.86
C THR A 134 -31.60 -17.06 3.08
N ARG A 135 -30.27 -17.25 3.10
CA ARG A 135 -29.37 -16.73 4.13
C ARG A 135 -28.66 -15.48 3.60
N VAL A 136 -28.62 -14.41 4.40
CA VAL A 136 -27.97 -13.14 4.03
C VAL A 136 -26.76 -12.89 4.92
N ALA A 137 -25.60 -12.66 4.29
CA ALA A 137 -24.40 -12.19 4.98
C ALA A 137 -24.51 -10.66 5.20
N LEU A 138 -24.52 -10.22 6.45
CA LEU A 138 -24.74 -8.82 6.82
C LEU A 138 -23.49 -7.92 6.67
N SER A 139 -22.32 -8.47 6.36
CA SER A 139 -21.03 -7.76 6.42
C SER A 139 -20.70 -6.88 5.21
N TYR A 140 -21.51 -6.86 4.15
CA TYR A 140 -21.14 -6.23 2.86
C TYR A 140 -22.03 -5.04 2.46
N ILE A 141 -22.89 -4.60 3.38
CA ILE A 141 -23.86 -3.54 3.14
C ILE A 141 -23.28 -2.12 3.40
N ASP A 142 -22.08 -2.01 3.97
CA ASP A 142 -21.46 -0.72 4.36
C ASP A 142 -20.73 0.02 3.22
N GLY A 143 -20.72 -0.53 1.99
CA GLY A 143 -19.89 -0.02 0.88
C GLY A 143 -20.59 0.78 -0.23
N GLU A 144 -21.92 0.93 -0.21
CA GLU A 144 -22.60 1.73 -1.24
C GLU A 144 -22.47 3.23 -0.99
N PRO A 145 -22.24 4.07 -2.03
CA PRO A 145 -22.27 5.51 -1.89
C PRO A 145 -23.67 5.95 -1.49
N VAL A 146 -23.83 6.31 -0.22
CA VAL A 146 -25.07 6.88 0.28
C VAL A 146 -25.14 8.33 -0.18
N SER A 147 -26.27 8.77 -0.73
CA SER A 147 -26.44 10.15 -1.19
C SER A 147 -26.34 11.18 -0.07
N LYS A 148 -26.46 10.75 1.20
CA LYS A 148 -26.19 11.53 2.41
C LYS A 148 -25.62 10.62 3.51
N PRO A 149 -24.69 11.08 4.37
CA PRO A 149 -24.26 10.32 5.54
C PRO A 149 -25.47 9.92 6.40
N GLY A 150 -25.65 8.62 6.65
CA GLY A 150 -26.77 8.07 7.42
C GLY A 150 -28.11 7.95 6.67
N GLY A 151 -28.14 8.18 5.36
CA GLY A 151 -29.34 8.01 4.53
C GLY A 151 -29.55 6.57 4.01
N ILE A 152 -30.70 6.33 3.41
CA ILE A 152 -30.96 5.13 2.61
C ILE A 152 -30.25 5.28 1.25
N SER A 153 -29.67 4.20 0.69
CA SER A 153 -29.03 4.25 -0.64
C SER A 153 -30.05 4.59 -1.73
N ASP A 154 -29.63 5.29 -2.79
CA ASP A 154 -30.56 5.73 -3.85
C ASP A 154 -31.22 4.54 -4.58
N MET A 155 -30.53 3.40 -4.64
CA MET A 155 -31.09 2.16 -5.17
C MET A 155 -32.25 1.65 -4.32
N LEU A 156 -32.08 1.59 -3.00
CA LEU A 156 -33.13 1.21 -2.07
C LEU A 156 -34.28 2.22 -2.09
N ARG A 157 -33.96 3.52 -2.15
CA ARG A 157 -34.94 4.62 -2.26
C ARG A 157 -35.78 4.52 -3.54
N SER A 158 -35.18 4.11 -4.66
CA SER A 158 -35.86 3.85 -5.93
C SER A 158 -36.75 2.60 -5.82
N SER A 159 -36.21 1.51 -5.25
CA SER A 159 -36.95 0.26 -5.08
C SER A 159 -38.19 0.45 -4.21
N LEU A 160 -38.08 1.12 -3.06
CA LEU A 160 -39.22 1.40 -2.17
C LEU A 160 -40.34 2.15 -2.90
N ARG A 161 -40.00 3.16 -3.71
CA ARG A 161 -40.97 3.93 -4.50
C ARG A 161 -41.64 3.10 -5.59
N SER A 162 -40.87 2.25 -6.28
CA SER A 162 -41.40 1.38 -7.34
C SER A 162 -42.42 0.36 -6.82
N HIS A 163 -42.40 0.07 -5.51
CA HIS A 163 -43.32 -0.85 -4.84
C HIS A 163 -44.46 -0.12 -4.11
N GLY A 164 -44.73 1.13 -4.47
CA GLY A 164 -45.94 1.85 -4.03
C GLY A 164 -45.80 2.64 -2.74
N LEU A 165 -44.58 2.83 -2.21
CA LEU A 165 -44.37 3.83 -1.17
C LEU A 165 -44.29 5.23 -1.78
N THR A 166 -44.96 6.18 -1.14
CA THR A 166 -44.86 7.59 -1.49
C THR A 166 -43.50 8.17 -1.10
N SER A 167 -43.08 9.24 -1.76
CA SER A 167 -41.85 9.97 -1.38
C SER A 167 -41.88 10.46 0.08
N ILE A 168 -43.07 10.73 0.63
CA ILE A 168 -43.26 11.15 2.02
C ILE A 168 -42.98 9.98 2.97
N GLU A 169 -43.55 8.80 2.73
CA GLU A 169 -43.31 7.61 3.54
C GLU A 169 -41.82 7.22 3.52
N VAL A 170 -41.17 7.25 2.35
CA VAL A 170 -39.72 6.99 2.25
C VAL A 170 -38.90 8.03 3.02
N SER A 171 -39.27 9.31 2.96
CA SER A 171 -38.57 10.36 3.72
C SER A 171 -38.79 10.22 5.23
N GLN A 172 -40.00 9.82 5.67
CA GLN A 172 -40.29 9.53 7.07
C GLN A 172 -39.47 8.34 7.58
N MET A 173 -39.32 7.31 6.75
CA MET A 173 -38.45 6.19 7.07
C MET A 173 -37.00 6.63 7.26
N GLU A 174 -36.45 7.46 6.36
CA GLU A 174 -35.09 8.01 6.52
C GLU A 174 -34.91 8.86 7.77
N GLN A 175 -35.95 9.61 8.17
CA GLN A 175 -35.90 10.44 9.37
C GLN A 175 -36.04 9.63 10.66
N THR A 176 -36.81 8.54 10.64
CA THR A 176 -37.13 7.75 11.83
C THR A 176 -36.12 6.63 12.06
N LEU A 177 -35.58 6.07 10.98
CA LEU A 177 -34.52 5.09 11.05
C LEU A 177 -33.22 5.81 11.37
N GLU A 178 -32.89 5.93 12.65
CA GLU A 178 -31.51 6.16 13.11
C GLU A 178 -30.57 4.99 12.76
N ALA A 179 -30.97 4.08 11.86
CA ALA A 179 -30.18 2.95 11.41
C ALA A 179 -28.93 3.50 10.71
N ARG A 180 -27.83 3.57 11.48
CA ARG A 180 -26.52 4.09 11.05
C ARG A 180 -25.91 3.27 9.90
N SER A 181 -26.50 2.13 9.54
CA SER A 181 -26.14 1.36 8.36
C SER A 181 -27.32 0.55 7.79
N CYS A 182 -27.29 0.32 6.48
CA CYS A 182 -28.24 -0.56 5.78
C CYS A 182 -28.20 -2.01 6.35
N LYS A 183 -27.12 -2.40 7.05
CA LYS A 183 -27.00 -3.65 7.81
C LYS A 183 -27.97 -3.75 8.98
N ALA A 184 -28.10 -2.67 9.77
CA ALA A 184 -29.06 -2.61 10.87
C ALA A 184 -30.50 -2.71 10.34
N LEU A 185 -30.76 -2.07 9.19
CA LEU A 185 -32.04 -2.14 8.51
C LEU A 185 -32.38 -3.56 8.05
N ALA A 186 -31.42 -4.26 7.45
CA ALA A 186 -31.58 -5.65 7.03
C ALA A 186 -31.77 -6.62 8.18
N THR A 187 -31.15 -6.35 9.33
CA THR A 187 -31.34 -7.15 10.54
C THR A 187 -32.75 -6.94 11.12
N ALA A 188 -33.20 -5.68 11.19
CA ALA A 188 -34.53 -5.33 11.68
C ALA A 188 -35.67 -5.85 10.77
N ALA A 189 -35.46 -5.82 9.45
CA ALA A 189 -36.42 -6.27 8.44
C ALA A 189 -36.11 -7.68 7.90
N SER A 190 -35.55 -8.54 8.76
CA SER A 190 -35.17 -9.93 8.48
C SER A 190 -36.31 -10.89 8.13
N THR A 191 -37.57 -10.52 8.37
CA THR A 191 -38.74 -11.31 8.05
C THR A 191 -39.81 -10.39 7.50
N PHE A 192 -40.82 -10.94 6.81
CA PHE A 192 -41.94 -10.14 6.31
C PHE A 192 -42.65 -9.39 7.45
N GLU A 193 -42.90 -10.08 8.57
CA GLU A 193 -43.54 -9.50 9.75
C GLU A 193 -42.66 -8.44 10.43
N SER A 194 -41.35 -8.66 10.51
CA SER A 194 -40.44 -7.68 11.12
C SER A 194 -40.28 -6.44 10.22
N ALA A 195 -40.31 -6.59 8.89
CA ALA A 195 -40.39 -5.48 7.96
C ALA A 195 -41.69 -4.67 8.13
N MET A 196 -42.85 -5.33 8.27
CA MET A 196 -44.11 -4.64 8.58
C MET A 196 -44.08 -3.95 9.95
N ARG A 197 -43.43 -4.54 10.96
CA ARG A 197 -43.24 -3.92 12.28
C ARG A 197 -42.37 -2.68 12.18
N LEU A 198 -41.30 -2.74 11.37
CA LEU A 198 -40.43 -1.60 11.10
C LEU A 198 -41.19 -0.45 10.41
N ALA A 199 -42.01 -0.76 9.41
CA ALA A 199 -42.88 0.23 8.76
C ALA A 199 -43.79 0.95 9.77
N ARG A 200 -44.38 0.21 10.72
CA ARG A 200 -45.18 0.79 11.81
C ARG A 200 -44.37 1.71 12.71
N LEU A 201 -43.15 1.32 13.08
CA LEU A 201 -42.25 2.15 13.89
C LEU A 201 -41.88 3.46 13.16
N CYS A 202 -41.79 3.42 11.83
CA CYS A 202 -41.54 4.59 10.99
C CYS A 202 -42.80 5.45 10.71
N GLY A 203 -43.91 5.20 11.41
CA GLY A 203 -45.14 6.00 11.29
C GLY A 203 -46.07 5.63 10.13
N ILE A 204 -45.81 4.54 9.40
CA ILE A 204 -46.68 4.08 8.32
C ILE A 204 -47.92 3.39 8.93
N GLN A 205 -49.05 4.10 9.00
CA GLN A 205 -50.27 3.60 9.66
C GLN A 205 -51.12 2.67 8.77
N SER A 206 -51.08 2.83 7.46
CA SER A 206 -51.85 2.02 6.52
C SER A 206 -51.31 0.59 6.45
N LYS A 207 -52.17 -0.41 6.69
CA LYS A 207 -51.81 -1.83 6.56
C LYS A 207 -51.33 -2.16 5.14
N VAL A 208 -51.95 -1.57 4.13
CA VAL A 208 -51.58 -1.76 2.71
C VAL A 208 -50.17 -1.20 2.45
N SER A 209 -49.85 -0.01 2.98
CA SER A 209 -48.50 0.56 2.87
C SER A 209 -47.45 -0.27 3.61
N GLN A 210 -47.80 -0.85 4.76
CA GLN A 210 -46.90 -1.74 5.52
C GLN A 210 -46.58 -3.03 4.74
N GLU A 211 -47.59 -3.65 4.12
CA GLU A 211 -47.40 -4.84 3.27
C GLU A 211 -46.60 -4.52 2.01
N ASN A 212 -46.85 -3.37 1.39
CA ASN A 212 -46.08 -2.89 0.24
C ASN A 212 -44.62 -2.64 0.60
N PHE A 213 -44.35 -2.05 1.77
CA PHE A 213 -42.99 -1.89 2.29
C PHE A 213 -42.29 -3.23 2.48
N ALA A 214 -42.96 -4.20 3.13
CA ALA A 214 -42.37 -5.52 3.35
C ALA A 214 -42.05 -6.22 2.02
N LYS A 215 -42.94 -6.17 1.02
CA LYS A 215 -42.68 -6.71 -0.32
C LYS A 215 -41.49 -6.02 -1.00
N ALA A 216 -41.48 -4.69 -0.98
CA ALA A 216 -40.41 -3.88 -1.55
C ALA A 216 -39.05 -4.22 -0.93
N TRP A 217 -39.03 -4.34 0.40
CA TRP A 217 -37.83 -4.66 1.17
C TRP A 217 -37.28 -6.03 0.77
N HIS A 218 -38.12 -7.06 0.76
CA HIS A 218 -37.70 -8.42 0.39
C HIS A 218 -37.21 -8.50 -1.06
N GLN A 219 -37.86 -7.79 -1.98
CA GLN A 219 -37.44 -7.74 -3.38
C GLN A 219 -36.13 -6.96 -3.56
N ALA A 220 -35.95 -5.84 -2.84
CA ALA A 220 -34.69 -5.11 -2.82
C ALA A 220 -33.57 -5.97 -2.22
N ALA A 221 -33.82 -6.66 -1.10
CA ALA A 221 -32.87 -7.56 -0.47
C ALA A 221 -32.48 -8.72 -1.39
N ALA A 222 -33.45 -9.37 -2.05
CA ALA A 222 -33.18 -10.40 -3.05
C ALA A 222 -32.35 -9.88 -4.23
N THR A 223 -32.61 -8.64 -4.69
CA THR A 223 -31.85 -8.01 -5.77
C THR A 223 -30.42 -7.68 -5.34
N MET A 224 -30.22 -7.17 -4.11
CA MET A 224 -28.90 -6.93 -3.54
C MET A 224 -28.10 -8.23 -3.40
N ILE A 225 -28.76 -9.31 -2.95
CA ILE A 225 -28.15 -10.65 -2.88
C ILE A 225 -27.82 -11.20 -4.28
N ALA A 226 -28.67 -10.98 -5.28
CA ALA A 226 -28.43 -11.44 -6.65
C ALA A 226 -27.29 -10.67 -7.35
N LEU A 227 -27.22 -9.36 -7.12
CA LEU A 227 -26.10 -8.51 -7.56
C LEU A 227 -24.78 -8.91 -6.89
N ASP A 228 -24.84 -9.37 -5.64
CA ASP A 228 -23.66 -9.82 -4.89
C ASP A 228 -23.24 -11.25 -5.25
N GLY A 229 -24.20 -12.17 -5.41
CA GLY A 229 -23.99 -13.54 -5.87
C GLY A 229 -23.43 -13.65 -7.29
N GLY A 230 -23.44 -12.56 -8.05
CA GLY A 230 -22.84 -12.44 -9.39
C GLY A 230 -21.35 -12.09 -9.39
N LYS A 231 -20.78 -11.59 -8.29
CA LYS A 231 -19.33 -11.45 -8.16
C LYS A 231 -18.76 -12.85 -7.92
N LYS A 232 -18.49 -13.57 -9.01
CA LYS A 232 -17.62 -14.76 -9.00
C LYS A 232 -16.46 -14.43 -8.06
N SER A 233 -16.33 -15.16 -6.96
CA SER A 233 -15.25 -14.94 -6.00
C SER A 233 -13.96 -14.83 -6.81
N LYS A 234 -13.39 -13.62 -6.85
CA LYS A 234 -12.19 -13.36 -7.64
C LYS A 234 -11.17 -14.43 -7.27
N GLN A 235 -10.54 -15.03 -8.27
CA GLN A 235 -9.52 -16.03 -7.98
C GLN A 235 -8.38 -15.34 -7.21
N LEU A 236 -7.66 -16.10 -6.36
CA LEU A 236 -6.54 -15.54 -5.59
C LEU A 236 -5.54 -14.80 -6.50
N VAL A 237 -5.34 -15.30 -7.73
CA VAL A 237 -4.47 -14.68 -8.74
C VAL A 237 -4.96 -13.29 -9.15
N GLU A 238 -6.26 -13.08 -9.26
CA GLU A 238 -6.85 -11.78 -9.59
C GLU A 238 -6.71 -10.81 -8.42
N LEU A 239 -6.98 -11.28 -7.19
CA LEU A 239 -6.82 -10.47 -5.98
C LEU A 239 -5.36 -10.03 -5.76
N VAL A 240 -4.39 -10.89 -6.07
CA VAL A 240 -2.96 -10.55 -6.01
C VAL A 240 -2.59 -9.52 -7.08
N LYS A 241 -3.16 -9.62 -8.29
CA LYS A 241 -2.92 -8.63 -9.36
C LYS A 241 -3.51 -7.26 -9.03
N ASP A 242 -4.63 -7.25 -8.34
CA ASP A 242 -5.30 -6.02 -7.89
C ASP A 242 -4.67 -5.44 -6.61
N GLU A 243 -3.63 -6.09 -6.06
CA GLU A 243 -2.97 -5.74 -4.79
C GLU A 243 -3.92 -5.67 -3.58
N ASP A 244 -5.07 -6.38 -3.65
CA ASP A 244 -6.05 -6.45 -2.56
C ASP A 244 -5.63 -7.53 -1.55
N TRP A 245 -4.64 -7.19 -0.73
CA TRP A 245 -4.06 -8.09 0.27
C TRP A 245 -5.05 -8.48 1.37
N GLU A 246 -6.03 -7.64 1.66
CA GLU A 246 -7.06 -7.93 2.65
C GLU A 246 -8.02 -9.00 2.13
N ALA A 247 -8.51 -8.87 0.89
CA ALA A 247 -9.33 -9.90 0.25
C ALA A 247 -8.55 -11.20 0.04
N CYS A 248 -7.26 -11.12 -0.33
CA CYS A 248 -6.38 -12.30 -0.40
C CYS A 248 -6.33 -13.04 0.93
N THR A 249 -6.13 -12.28 2.03
CA THR A 249 -6.07 -12.84 3.38
C THR A 249 -7.39 -13.50 3.76
N LYS A 250 -8.53 -12.83 3.53
CA LYS A 250 -9.87 -13.38 3.79
C LYS A 250 -10.14 -14.65 2.99
N LEU A 251 -9.79 -14.66 1.70
CA LEU A 251 -9.95 -15.83 0.84
C LEU A 251 -9.08 -17.01 1.33
N LEU A 252 -7.84 -16.75 1.72
CA LEU A 252 -6.94 -17.76 2.29
C LEU A 252 -7.45 -18.28 3.63
N MET A 253 -7.94 -17.40 4.51
CA MET A 253 -8.54 -17.78 5.78
C MET A 253 -9.74 -18.71 5.58
N GLN A 254 -10.63 -18.35 4.66
CA GLN A 254 -11.80 -19.16 4.30
C GLN A 254 -11.39 -20.52 3.74
N ARG A 255 -10.40 -20.57 2.84
CA ARG A 255 -9.90 -21.82 2.24
C ARG A 255 -9.23 -22.74 3.25
N CYS A 256 -8.53 -22.17 4.23
CA CYS A 256 -7.82 -22.92 5.27
C CYS A 256 -8.67 -23.17 6.52
N GLN A 257 -9.90 -22.68 6.55
CA GLN A 257 -10.82 -22.78 7.69
C GLN A 257 -10.21 -22.22 8.99
N VAL A 258 -9.45 -21.13 8.89
CA VAL A 258 -8.85 -20.45 10.04
C VAL A 258 -9.64 -19.19 10.37
N SER A 259 -9.78 -18.91 11.65
CA SER A 259 -10.58 -17.78 12.14
C SER A 259 -9.76 -16.52 12.32
N LYS A 260 -8.45 -16.65 12.53
CA LYS A 260 -7.53 -15.53 12.79
C LYS A 260 -6.47 -15.44 11.70
N PRO A 261 -6.11 -14.24 11.22
CA PRO A 261 -5.04 -14.08 10.22
C PRO A 261 -3.69 -14.66 10.66
N LYS A 262 -3.38 -14.61 11.96
CA LYS A 262 -2.13 -15.17 12.53
C LYS A 262 -2.02 -16.69 12.34
N GLU A 263 -3.13 -17.41 12.20
CA GLU A 263 -3.15 -18.85 11.96
C GLU A 263 -2.71 -19.20 10.52
N LEU A 264 -2.67 -18.22 9.60
CA LEU A 264 -2.11 -18.41 8.26
C LEU A 264 -0.57 -18.42 8.24
N LEU A 265 0.10 -17.99 9.32
CA LEU A 265 1.56 -17.85 9.34
C LEU A 265 2.32 -19.16 9.01
N PRO A 266 1.94 -20.36 9.52
CA PRO A 266 2.61 -21.60 9.14
C PRO A 266 2.52 -21.90 7.64
N LEU A 267 1.34 -21.66 7.03
CA LEU A 267 1.13 -21.86 5.60
C LEU A 267 1.99 -20.89 4.78
N LEU A 268 1.95 -19.60 5.12
CA LEU A 268 2.73 -18.57 4.43
C LEU A 268 4.24 -18.83 4.55
N ARG A 269 4.71 -19.29 5.71
CA ARG A 269 6.11 -19.73 5.90
C ARG A 269 6.46 -20.90 5.01
N GLY A 270 5.59 -21.92 4.92
CA GLY A 270 5.79 -23.06 4.03
C GLY A 270 5.85 -22.67 2.54
N LEU A 271 4.96 -21.76 2.12
CA LEU A 271 4.95 -21.24 0.74
C LEU A 271 6.23 -20.45 0.43
N LEU A 272 6.65 -19.55 1.34
CA LEU A 272 7.89 -18.81 1.19
C LEU A 272 9.10 -19.73 1.14
N GLN A 273 9.13 -20.77 1.98
CA GLN A 273 10.18 -21.79 1.93
C GLN A 273 10.22 -22.49 0.57
N GLN A 274 9.07 -22.87 0.00
CA GLN A 274 9.03 -23.48 -1.35
C GLN A 274 9.51 -22.51 -2.44
N VAL A 275 9.15 -21.23 -2.36
CA VAL A 275 9.63 -20.21 -3.30
C VAL A 275 11.15 -20.06 -3.18
N ALA A 276 11.67 -19.99 -1.94
CA ALA A 276 13.10 -19.95 -1.67
C ALA A 276 13.81 -21.16 -2.29
N GLU A 277 13.29 -22.37 -2.06
CA GLU A 277 13.85 -23.61 -2.59
C GLU A 277 13.85 -23.63 -4.13
N ARG A 278 12.79 -23.13 -4.78
CA ARG A 278 12.74 -23.03 -6.24
C ARG A 278 13.76 -22.04 -6.79
N GLN A 279 13.91 -20.87 -6.16
CA GLN A 279 14.93 -19.90 -6.58
C GLN A 279 16.34 -20.46 -6.36
N ARG A 280 16.56 -21.14 -5.24
CA ARG A 280 17.81 -21.84 -4.95
C ARG A 280 18.14 -22.85 -6.02
N LEU A 281 17.21 -23.74 -6.37
CA LEU A 281 17.46 -24.77 -7.38
C LEU A 281 17.89 -24.18 -8.74
N LYS A 282 17.41 -22.98 -9.08
CA LYS A 282 17.86 -22.25 -10.28
C LYS A 282 19.32 -21.78 -10.14
N VAL A 283 19.69 -21.19 -9.01
CA VAL A 283 21.06 -20.73 -8.73
C VAL A 283 22.03 -21.91 -8.55
N GLU A 284 21.59 -22.97 -7.89
CA GLU A 284 22.34 -24.23 -7.73
C GLU A 284 22.53 -24.92 -9.06
N ALA A 285 21.54 -24.95 -9.96
CA ALA A 285 21.73 -25.52 -11.29
C ALA A 285 22.84 -24.78 -12.08
N GLN A 286 22.92 -23.46 -11.92
CA GLN A 286 23.98 -22.64 -12.51
C GLN A 286 25.36 -22.93 -11.87
N SER A 287 25.45 -22.90 -10.54
CA SER A 287 26.71 -23.14 -9.82
C SER A 287 27.18 -24.59 -9.85
N LYS A 288 26.28 -25.59 -9.93
CA LYS A 288 26.63 -27.01 -10.11
C LYS A 288 27.30 -27.26 -11.45
N ALA A 289 26.88 -26.56 -12.51
CA ALA A 289 27.55 -26.66 -13.80
C ALA A 289 29.00 -26.15 -13.76
N GLU A 290 29.29 -25.20 -12.87
CA GLU A 290 30.64 -24.67 -12.65
C GLU A 290 31.45 -25.56 -11.70
N THR A 291 30.87 -25.92 -10.54
CA THR A 291 31.54 -26.77 -9.54
C THR A 291 31.79 -28.19 -10.02
N ALA A 292 30.95 -28.77 -10.88
CA ALA A 292 31.20 -30.06 -11.50
C ALA A 292 32.49 -30.08 -12.34
N LYS A 293 32.95 -28.92 -12.84
CA LYS A 293 34.24 -28.78 -13.54
C LYS A 293 35.42 -28.67 -12.57
N VAL A 294 35.19 -28.14 -11.37
CA VAL A 294 36.24 -27.82 -10.39
C VAL A 294 36.48 -28.97 -9.42
N LEU A 295 35.44 -29.68 -8.98
CA LEU A 295 35.51 -30.75 -7.98
C LEU A 295 36.47 -31.89 -8.36
N PRO A 296 36.52 -32.40 -9.61
CA PRO A 296 37.47 -33.44 -9.98
C PRO A 296 38.93 -32.96 -9.87
N THR A 297 39.18 -31.71 -10.25
CA THR A 297 40.50 -31.08 -10.13
C THR A 297 40.91 -30.90 -8.68
N LEU A 298 39.96 -30.48 -7.83
CA LEU A 298 40.21 -30.25 -6.40
C LEU A 298 40.45 -31.59 -5.66
N ALA A 299 39.68 -32.62 -5.99
CA ALA A 299 39.90 -33.99 -5.49
C ALA A 299 41.28 -34.54 -5.91
N SER A 300 41.69 -34.27 -7.16
CA SER A 300 43.01 -34.70 -7.66
C SER A 300 44.17 -33.97 -7.00
N LEU A 301 44.01 -32.70 -6.62
CA LEU A 301 45.09 -31.88 -6.07
C LEU A 301 45.21 -31.98 -4.54
N TYR A 302 44.08 -32.08 -3.83
CA TYR A 302 44.02 -31.94 -2.38
C TYR A 302 43.41 -33.15 -1.67
N GLY A 303 42.96 -34.16 -2.41
CA GLY A 303 42.41 -35.40 -1.85
C GLY A 303 40.93 -35.29 -1.42
N PRO A 304 40.37 -36.41 -0.92
CA PRO A 304 38.94 -36.52 -0.59
C PRO A 304 38.51 -35.70 0.62
N GLU A 305 39.42 -35.39 1.55
CA GLU A 305 39.11 -34.56 2.74
C GLU A 305 38.80 -33.12 2.37
N ALA A 306 39.51 -32.54 1.39
CA ALA A 306 39.24 -31.20 0.88
C ALA A 306 37.88 -31.12 0.18
N VAL A 307 37.44 -32.20 -0.46
CA VAL A 307 36.09 -32.30 -1.06
C VAL A 307 35.02 -32.35 0.04
N ALA A 308 35.22 -33.16 1.08
CA ALA A 308 34.28 -33.26 2.20
C ALA A 308 34.13 -31.92 2.97
N GLU A 309 35.23 -31.19 3.17
CA GLU A 309 35.18 -29.86 3.81
C GLU A 309 34.51 -28.83 2.90
N ALA A 310 34.75 -28.88 1.58
CA ALA A 310 34.03 -28.05 0.61
C ALA A 310 32.52 -28.34 0.65
N GLU A 311 32.11 -29.60 0.69
CA GLU A 311 30.70 -29.99 0.80
C GLU A 311 30.06 -29.52 2.12
N LYS A 312 30.76 -29.66 3.25
CA LYS A 312 30.26 -29.16 4.54
C LYS A 312 30.09 -27.64 4.56
N SER A 313 31.06 -26.92 3.98
CA SER A 313 30.96 -25.46 3.79
C SER A 313 29.75 -25.09 2.94
N THR A 314 29.44 -25.86 1.89
CA THR A 314 28.23 -25.60 1.08
C THR A 314 26.93 -25.78 1.87
N ALA A 315 26.84 -26.74 2.81
CA ALA A 315 25.64 -26.94 3.61
C ALA A 315 25.37 -25.77 4.57
N MET A 316 26.42 -25.24 5.22
CA MET A 316 26.29 -24.04 6.06
C MET A 316 25.94 -22.81 5.22
N ALA A 317 26.60 -22.62 4.07
CA ALA A 317 26.28 -21.54 3.15
C ALA A 317 24.83 -21.62 2.64
N GLN A 318 24.28 -22.83 2.44
CA GLN A 318 22.88 -23.02 2.07
C GLN A 318 21.92 -22.63 3.19
N ALA A 319 22.21 -22.98 4.44
CA ALA A 319 21.37 -22.60 5.58
C ALA A 319 21.38 -21.08 5.78
N GLU A 320 22.54 -20.46 5.70
CA GLU A 320 22.72 -19.02 5.80
C GLU A 320 21.99 -18.30 4.65
N TRP A 321 22.11 -18.80 3.42
CA TRP A 321 21.38 -18.26 2.27
C TRP A 321 19.87 -18.29 2.47
N ARG A 322 19.30 -19.40 2.98
CA ARG A 322 17.86 -19.51 3.25
C ARG A 322 17.40 -18.51 4.29
N TYR A 323 18.18 -18.36 5.36
CA TYR A 323 17.89 -17.39 6.41
C TYR A 323 17.91 -15.96 5.85
N CYS A 324 18.98 -15.59 5.13
CA CYS A 324 19.12 -14.27 4.51
C CYS A 324 17.99 -13.98 3.52
N TRP A 325 17.67 -14.93 2.65
CA TRP A 325 16.59 -14.80 1.68
C TRP A 325 15.23 -14.58 2.34
N MET A 326 14.93 -15.35 3.40
CA MET A 326 13.68 -15.24 4.13
C MET A 326 13.56 -13.87 4.80
N VAL A 327 14.60 -13.44 5.54
CA VAL A 327 14.60 -12.13 6.21
C VAL A 327 14.41 -10.99 5.21
N ARG A 328 15.07 -11.08 4.04
CA ARG A 328 14.94 -10.08 2.97
C ARG A 328 13.57 -10.06 2.31
N SER A 329 12.89 -11.19 2.24
CA SER A 329 11.52 -11.24 1.69
C SER A 329 10.53 -10.48 2.56
N PHE A 330 10.85 -10.25 3.84
CA PHE A 330 10.06 -9.44 4.76
C PHE A 330 10.64 -8.03 4.95
N PHE A 331 11.57 -7.60 4.10
CA PHE A 331 12.25 -6.33 4.24
C PHE A 331 11.31 -5.18 3.89
N THR A 332 10.70 -4.60 4.92
CA THR A 332 9.77 -3.48 4.83
C THR A 332 10.45 -2.14 5.13
N VAL A 333 9.79 -1.04 4.80
CA VAL A 333 10.22 0.33 5.20
C VAL A 333 10.51 0.41 6.71
N ARG A 334 9.67 -0.21 7.54
CA ARG A 334 9.86 -0.26 9.00
C ARG A 334 11.12 -1.04 9.40
N THR A 335 11.39 -2.15 8.72
CA THR A 335 12.59 -2.97 8.94
C THR A 335 13.84 -2.18 8.55
N LEU A 336 13.77 -1.46 7.43
CA LEU A 336 14.84 -0.59 6.96
C LEU A 336 15.10 0.59 7.91
N ALA A 337 14.06 1.22 8.44
CA ALA A 337 14.21 2.29 9.43
C ALA A 337 14.87 1.79 10.72
N SER A 338 14.61 0.53 11.10
CA SER A 338 15.25 -0.14 12.25
C SER A 338 16.73 -0.44 11.96
N LEU A 339 17.05 -0.97 10.76
CA LEU A 339 18.42 -1.13 10.30
C LEU A 339 19.19 0.19 10.35
N GLN A 340 18.62 1.26 9.79
CA GLN A 340 19.23 2.59 9.78
C GLN A 340 19.44 3.15 11.18
N ALA A 341 18.51 2.91 12.12
CA ALA A 341 18.68 3.31 13.51
C ALA A 341 19.84 2.55 14.18
N GLU A 342 19.94 1.24 13.98
CA GLU A 342 21.05 0.45 14.52
C GLU A 342 22.40 0.85 13.94
N VAL A 343 22.46 1.13 12.63
CA VAL A 343 23.68 1.63 11.96
C VAL A 343 24.08 2.99 12.52
N LEU A 344 23.13 3.91 12.69
CA LEU A 344 23.40 5.22 13.27
C LEU A 344 23.94 5.11 14.70
N ASN A 345 23.29 4.31 15.54
CA ASN A 345 23.73 4.06 16.92
C ASN A 345 25.14 3.45 16.97
N ALA A 346 25.46 2.53 16.04
CA ALA A 346 26.79 1.93 15.97
C ALA A 346 27.87 2.95 15.54
N TYR A 347 27.55 3.90 14.67
CA TYR A 347 28.47 4.98 14.29
C TYR A 347 28.62 6.07 15.37
N GLU A 348 27.64 6.21 16.26
CA GLU A 348 27.73 7.12 17.40
C GLU A 348 28.49 6.52 18.59
N ALA A 349 28.63 5.20 18.66
CA ALA A 349 29.31 4.49 19.74
C ALA A 349 30.80 4.89 19.86
N GLU A 350 31.30 4.99 21.10
CA GLU A 350 32.67 5.41 21.41
C GLU A 350 33.74 4.56 20.74
N GLU A 351 33.53 3.24 20.64
CA GLU A 351 34.42 2.29 19.97
C GLU A 351 34.65 2.65 18.50
N PHE A 352 33.58 3.03 17.79
CA PHE A 352 33.67 3.46 16.40
C PHE A 352 34.39 4.81 16.29
N GLN A 353 34.14 5.74 17.21
CA GLN A 353 34.82 7.04 17.24
C GLN A 353 36.34 6.87 17.43
N ALA A 354 36.77 6.03 18.36
CA ALA A 354 38.17 5.73 18.59
C ALA A 354 38.84 5.13 17.34
N ALA A 355 38.14 4.27 16.62
CA ALA A 355 38.63 3.69 15.38
C ALA A 355 38.74 4.72 14.23
N CYS A 356 37.78 5.64 14.12
CA CYS A 356 37.86 6.76 13.17
C CYS A 356 39.05 7.68 13.48
N GLU A 357 39.32 7.98 14.75
CA GLU A 357 40.48 8.76 15.16
C GLU A 357 41.79 8.05 14.84
N ALA A 358 41.87 6.74 15.09
CA ALA A 358 43.02 5.92 14.71
C ALA A 358 43.26 5.96 13.20
N LEU A 359 42.20 5.83 12.39
CA LEU A 359 42.31 5.92 10.94
C LEU A 359 42.76 7.32 10.48
N ASN A 360 42.21 8.40 11.04
CA ASN A 360 42.63 9.77 10.72
C ASN A 360 44.13 10.00 11.01
N LYS A 361 44.68 9.42 12.10
CA LYS A 361 46.12 9.54 12.43
C LYS A 361 47.01 8.89 11.35
N THR A 362 46.53 7.84 10.68
CA THR A 362 47.30 7.22 9.58
C THR A 362 47.46 8.12 8.37
N TRP A 363 46.54 9.08 8.17
CA TRP A 363 46.57 10.00 7.03
C TRP A 363 47.52 11.19 7.24
N VAL A 364 47.82 11.56 8.49
CA VAL A 364 48.72 12.70 8.80
C VAL A 364 50.14 12.48 8.30
N ASN A 365 50.59 11.23 8.26
CA ASN A 365 51.96 10.86 7.89
C ASN A 365 52.15 10.60 6.39
N VAL A 366 51.10 10.70 5.57
CA VAL A 366 51.14 10.42 4.14
C VAL A 366 50.86 11.72 3.38
N ASP A 367 51.88 12.27 2.73
CA ASP A 367 51.92 13.64 2.20
C ASP A 367 50.86 14.02 1.15
N ARG A 368 49.96 13.09 0.76
CA ARG A 368 48.65 13.31 0.10
C ARG A 368 48.06 11.95 -0.28
N MET A 369 47.21 11.38 0.57
CA MET A 369 46.42 10.20 0.17
C MET A 369 45.27 10.62 -0.76
N PRO A 370 45.10 9.98 -1.95
CA PRO A 370 43.97 10.25 -2.84
C PRO A 370 42.61 10.08 -2.14
N LEU A 371 41.63 10.93 -2.49
CA LEU A 371 40.29 10.90 -1.89
C LEU A 371 39.64 9.51 -2.02
N ASP A 372 39.75 8.85 -3.17
CA ASP A 372 39.18 7.51 -3.39
C ASP A 372 39.79 6.44 -2.48
N GLN A 373 41.06 6.61 -2.08
CA GLN A 373 41.70 5.70 -1.13
C GLN A 373 41.23 5.97 0.30
N LYS A 374 41.03 7.25 0.67
CA LYS A 374 40.41 7.62 1.95
C LYS A 374 38.99 7.07 2.04
N MET A 375 38.17 7.23 1.00
CA MET A 375 36.79 6.73 0.96
C MET A 375 36.73 5.20 1.09
N ARG A 376 37.59 4.47 0.39
CA ARG A 376 37.70 3.00 0.55
C ARG A 376 38.11 2.59 1.96
N ALA A 377 39.04 3.33 2.58
CA ALA A 377 39.46 3.06 3.95
C ALA A 377 38.33 3.33 4.96
N ILE A 378 37.53 4.39 4.75
CA ILE A 378 36.32 4.68 5.55
C ILE A 378 35.31 3.55 5.39
N GLU A 379 35.02 3.11 4.17
CA GLU A 379 34.07 2.03 3.92
C GLU A 379 34.51 0.71 4.57
N ALA A 380 35.79 0.36 4.47
CA ALA A 380 36.34 -0.81 5.14
C ALA A 380 36.19 -0.72 6.67
N LEU A 381 36.43 0.46 7.26
CA LEU A 381 36.25 0.69 8.70
C LEU A 381 34.78 0.54 9.12
N CYS A 382 33.86 1.14 8.35
CA CYS A 382 32.41 1.01 8.57
C CYS A 382 31.95 -0.45 8.51
N LEU A 383 32.48 -1.20 7.53
CA LEU A 383 32.18 -2.61 7.37
C LEU A 383 32.64 -3.41 8.59
N GLU A 384 33.93 -3.34 8.94
CA GLU A 384 34.51 -4.16 10.01
C GLU A 384 33.95 -3.83 11.40
N ASN A 385 33.75 -2.54 11.72
CA ASN A 385 33.44 -2.14 13.08
C ASN A 385 31.93 -2.05 13.38
N ALA A 386 31.08 -1.88 12.37
CA ALA A 386 29.64 -1.73 12.57
C ALA A 386 28.84 -2.74 11.73
N LEU A 387 28.98 -2.69 10.41
CA LEU A 387 28.06 -3.37 9.51
C LEU A 387 28.20 -4.90 9.54
N LYS A 388 29.41 -5.45 9.76
CA LYS A 388 29.66 -6.89 9.83
C LYS A 388 28.78 -7.61 10.86
N ARG A 389 28.46 -6.95 11.97
CA ARG A 389 27.55 -7.48 13.01
C ARG A 389 26.07 -7.20 12.72
N ILE A 390 25.77 -6.09 12.05
CA ILE A 390 24.39 -5.63 11.84
C ILE A 390 23.78 -6.32 10.60
N LEU A 391 24.49 -6.36 9.48
CA LEU A 391 24.00 -6.84 8.18
C LEU A 391 23.36 -8.24 8.24
N PRO A 392 23.96 -9.26 8.88
CA PRO A 392 23.36 -10.60 8.96
C PRO A 392 22.00 -10.62 9.65
N ARG A 393 21.76 -9.73 10.64
CA ARG A 393 20.47 -9.65 11.36
C ARG A 393 19.33 -9.21 10.45
N TYR A 394 19.68 -8.54 9.35
CA TYR A 394 18.76 -8.02 8.34
C TYR A 394 18.82 -8.81 7.02
N GLY A 395 19.50 -9.96 7.03
CA GLY A 395 19.58 -10.87 5.88
C GLY A 395 20.57 -10.45 4.80
N PHE A 396 21.50 -9.54 5.10
CA PHE A 396 22.60 -9.18 4.22
C PHE A 396 23.87 -9.92 4.63
N LYS A 397 24.76 -10.18 3.65
CA LYS A 397 26.05 -10.79 3.94
C LYS A 397 26.93 -9.86 4.79
N PRO A 398 27.81 -10.39 5.65
CA PRO A 398 28.72 -9.60 6.48
C PRO A 398 29.98 -9.13 5.72
N ASP A 399 29.87 -8.85 4.43
CA ASP A 399 30.97 -8.53 3.52
C ASP A 399 30.66 -7.28 2.68
N ALA A 400 31.60 -6.90 1.81
CA ALA A 400 31.45 -5.75 0.92
C ALA A 400 30.26 -5.90 -0.04
N ASP A 401 29.97 -7.13 -0.49
CA ASP A 401 28.84 -7.42 -1.36
C ASP A 401 27.51 -7.17 -0.64
N GLY A 402 27.38 -7.65 0.60
CA GLY A 402 26.21 -7.41 1.44
C GLY A 402 26.02 -5.92 1.77
N MET A 403 27.11 -5.17 1.96
CA MET A 403 27.04 -3.71 2.09
C MET A 403 26.55 -3.04 0.80
N ALA A 404 27.06 -3.43 -0.37
CA ALA A 404 26.63 -2.88 -1.66
C ALA A 404 25.15 -3.15 -1.92
N GLU A 405 24.71 -4.38 -1.64
CA GLU A 405 23.31 -4.79 -1.74
C GLU A 405 22.41 -4.02 -0.78
N MET A 406 22.83 -3.84 0.47
CA MET A 406 22.11 -3.02 1.46
C MET A 406 21.99 -1.56 0.99
N LYS A 407 23.05 -0.97 0.44
CA LYS A 407 23.00 0.40 -0.14
C LYS A 407 22.02 0.49 -1.31
N GLN A 408 21.95 -0.52 -2.17
CA GLN A 408 20.98 -0.57 -3.26
C GLN A 408 19.54 -0.57 -2.74
N VAL A 409 19.22 -1.45 -1.79
CA VAL A 409 17.88 -1.54 -1.19
C VAL A 409 17.49 -0.24 -0.48
N VAL A 410 18.42 0.37 0.28
CA VAL A 410 18.20 1.69 0.89
C VAL A 410 17.88 2.74 -0.18
N THR A 411 18.63 2.74 -1.28
CA THR A 411 18.45 3.72 -2.38
C THR A 411 17.08 3.56 -3.03
N GLU A 412 16.65 2.34 -3.33
CA GLU A 412 15.33 2.07 -3.91
C GLU A 412 14.20 2.50 -2.96
N MET A 413 14.28 2.12 -1.69
CA MET A 413 13.27 2.46 -0.68
C MET A 413 13.23 3.96 -0.35
N SER A 414 14.37 4.66 -0.42
CA SER A 414 14.44 6.12 -0.20
C SER A 414 13.75 6.96 -1.28
N LYS A 415 13.40 6.34 -2.42
CA LYS A 415 12.56 6.97 -3.45
C LYS A 415 11.08 6.94 -3.07
N LEU A 416 10.68 5.94 -2.28
CA LEU A 416 9.30 5.70 -1.87
C LEU A 416 8.99 6.37 -0.53
N ASP A 417 9.96 6.46 0.38
CA ASP A 417 9.77 6.95 1.74
C ASP A 417 10.76 8.06 2.12
N THR A 418 10.23 9.21 2.55
CA THR A 418 11.01 10.41 2.89
C THR A 418 11.77 10.28 4.21
N GLU A 419 11.28 9.49 5.16
CA GLU A 419 11.93 9.24 6.46
C GLU A 419 13.16 8.35 6.28
N VAL A 420 13.08 7.33 5.43
CA VAL A 420 14.24 6.51 5.02
C VAL A 420 15.33 7.37 4.39
N ARG A 421 14.95 8.29 3.50
CA ARG A 421 15.89 9.25 2.88
C ARG A 421 16.53 10.15 3.93
N ARG A 422 15.73 10.69 4.85
CA ARG A 422 16.21 11.54 5.95
C ARG A 422 17.25 10.81 6.80
N ARG A 423 16.97 9.57 7.19
CA ARG A 423 17.90 8.72 7.96
C ARG A 423 19.17 8.39 7.19
N GLN A 424 19.08 8.13 5.88
CA GLN A 424 20.25 7.91 5.04
C GLN A 424 21.19 9.12 5.05
N MET A 425 20.64 10.34 4.99
CA MET A 425 21.42 11.57 5.11
C MET A 425 22.06 11.72 6.49
N LEU A 426 21.33 11.39 7.57
CA LEU A 426 21.88 11.41 8.94
C LEU A 426 23.05 10.43 9.11
N ILE A 427 22.92 9.21 8.60
CA ILE A 427 23.99 8.21 8.64
C ILE A 427 25.23 8.72 7.88
N THR A 428 25.03 9.28 6.68
CA THR A 428 26.12 9.83 5.88
C THR A 428 26.81 10.98 6.60
N ALA A 429 26.03 11.91 7.17
CA ALA A 429 26.56 13.03 7.93
C ALA A 429 27.31 12.59 9.19
N ALA A 430 26.79 11.58 9.91
CA ALA A 430 27.41 11.05 11.12
C ALA A 430 28.81 10.47 10.84
N VAL A 431 28.96 9.71 9.76
CA VAL A 431 30.27 9.17 9.34
C VAL A 431 31.19 10.30 8.88
N MET A 432 30.73 11.14 7.96
CA MET A 432 31.58 12.16 7.32
C MET A 432 32.08 13.22 8.31
N LYS A 433 31.29 13.55 9.35
CA LYS A 433 31.70 14.47 10.42
C LYS A 433 32.94 14.00 11.19
N LYS A 434 33.25 12.70 11.18
CA LYS A 434 34.39 12.11 11.91
C LYS A 434 35.70 12.18 11.13
N PHE A 435 35.69 12.50 9.85
CA PHE A 435 36.87 12.47 8.98
C PHE A 435 37.29 13.86 8.49
N LYS A 436 38.60 14.12 8.50
CA LYS A 436 39.19 15.32 7.90
C LYS A 436 39.57 15.01 6.45
N LEU A 437 38.57 15.03 5.57
CA LEU A 437 38.75 14.69 4.16
C LEU A 437 39.52 15.74 3.38
#